data_AF-A0A7S1LE40-F1
#
_entry.id   AF-A0A7S1LE40-F1
#
_cell.length_a   1.000
_cell.length_b   1.000
_cell.length_c   1.000
_cell.angle_alpha   90.00
_cell.angle_beta   90.00
_cell.angle_gamma   90.00
#
_symmetry.space_group_name_H-M   'P 1'
#
loop_
_entity.id
_entity.type
_entity.pdbx_description
1 polymer ?
#
loop_
_entity_poly.entity_id
_entity_poly.type
_entity_poly.pdbx_seq_one_letter_code
_entity_poly.pdbx_strand_id
1 'polypeptide(L)'
;SRDPGAAPSAADVLTVSGCQHATVGGIVCGDFVPSGSNHGRPTYRKTKQVNGLDVMVYFWDDRDGVKFSGWWFGPKVGGEQIWAYHPEREKLTPPAKGWQVPYDGPVDHGFTVAMRSGGSGSPQGFGGLPSGGGRR
;
A
#
# COMPACT_ATOMS: atom_id res chain seq x y z
N SER A 1 1.54 20.54 -9.29
CA SER A 1 2.74 20.23 -8.49
C SER A 1 2.34 19.26 -7.39
N ARG A 2 2.78 18.01 -7.43
CA ARG A 2 2.59 17.08 -6.29
C ARG A 2 3.88 17.07 -5.51
N ASP A 3 3.76 17.32 -4.21
CA ASP A 3 4.85 17.27 -3.26
C ASP A 3 5.31 15.80 -3.13
N PRO A 4 6.60 15.47 -3.39
CA PRO A 4 7.09 14.10 -3.35
C PRO A 4 7.17 13.49 -1.93
N GLY A 5 6.67 14.17 -0.89
CA GLY A 5 6.76 13.71 0.51
C GLY A 5 5.45 13.59 1.30
N ALA A 6 4.28 13.77 0.69
CA ALA A 6 3.02 13.70 1.44
C ALA A 6 2.70 12.27 1.92
N ALA A 7 2.44 12.11 3.22
CA ALA A 7 1.98 10.85 3.81
C ALA A 7 0.67 10.37 3.16
N PRO A 8 0.42 9.05 3.05
CA PRO A 8 -0.81 8.54 2.47
C PRO A 8 -2.03 9.02 3.29
N SER A 9 -3.02 9.51 2.57
CA SER A 9 -4.31 9.99 3.07
C SER A 9 -5.30 8.86 3.28
N ALA A 10 -6.37 9.11 4.03
CA ALA A 10 -7.46 8.13 4.21
C ALA A 10 -8.16 7.72 2.89
N ALA A 11 -7.96 8.47 1.80
CA ALA A 11 -8.48 8.15 0.48
C ALA A 11 -7.53 7.28 -0.36
N ASP A 12 -6.29 7.06 0.09
CA ASP A 12 -5.35 6.18 -0.60
C ASP A 12 -5.67 4.72 -0.28
N VAL A 13 -5.69 3.89 -1.32
CA VAL A 13 -5.89 2.44 -1.22
C VAL A 13 -4.66 1.74 -1.80
N LEU A 14 -4.07 0.85 -1.03
CA LEU A 14 -3.00 -0.03 -1.49
C LEU A 14 -3.61 -1.37 -1.92
N THR A 15 -3.46 -1.72 -3.19
CA THR A 15 -3.98 -2.97 -3.76
C THR A 15 -2.83 -3.96 -3.96
N VAL A 16 -3.00 -5.19 -3.46
CA VAL A 16 -2.05 -6.30 -3.58
C VAL A 16 -2.65 -7.41 -4.44
N SER A 17 -1.92 -7.87 -5.44
CA SER A 17 -2.41 -8.87 -6.40
C SER A 17 -1.28 -9.70 -7.00
N GLY A 18 -1.64 -10.75 -7.76
CA GLY A 18 -0.69 -11.51 -8.60
C GLY A 18 0.25 -12.48 -7.88
N CYS A 19 0.16 -12.60 -6.54
CA CYS A 19 0.90 -13.59 -5.77
C CYS A 19 0.63 -15.01 -6.28
N GLN A 20 1.69 -15.74 -6.65
CA GLN A 20 1.68 -17.10 -7.19
C GLN A 20 1.65 -18.15 -6.08
N HIS A 21 2.18 -17.84 -4.89
CA HIS A 21 2.14 -18.78 -3.77
C HIS A 21 0.72 -18.90 -3.22
N ALA A 22 0.00 -19.98 -3.55
CA ALA A 22 -1.44 -20.14 -3.27
C ALA A 22 -1.86 -19.81 -1.82
N THR A 23 -1.19 -20.38 -0.81
CA THR A 23 -1.54 -20.16 0.60
C THR A 23 -1.34 -18.71 1.02
N VAL A 24 -0.14 -18.16 0.82
CA VAL A 24 0.17 -16.76 1.18
C VAL A 24 -0.66 -15.78 0.34
N GLY A 25 -0.86 -16.05 -0.95
CA GLY A 25 -1.68 -15.25 -1.85
C GLY A 25 -3.12 -15.10 -1.37
N GLY A 26 -3.72 -16.17 -0.84
CA GLY A 26 -5.05 -16.11 -0.20
C GLY A 26 -5.10 -15.20 1.03
N ILE A 27 -3.96 -15.00 1.70
CA ILE A 27 -3.84 -14.15 2.90
C ILE A 27 -3.56 -12.69 2.51
N VAL A 28 -2.60 -12.44 1.63
CA VAL A 28 -2.05 -11.09 1.42
C VAL A 28 -2.66 -10.33 0.24
N CYS A 29 -3.27 -11.00 -0.75
CA CYS A 29 -3.90 -10.30 -1.87
C CYS A 29 -5.21 -9.62 -1.43
N GLY A 30 -5.43 -8.37 -1.87
CA GLY A 30 -6.62 -7.57 -1.57
C GLY A 30 -6.32 -6.08 -1.41
N ASP A 31 -7.31 -5.35 -0.91
CA ASP A 31 -7.20 -3.90 -0.68
C ASP A 31 -6.86 -3.58 0.77
N PHE A 32 -5.96 -2.62 0.95
CA PHE A 32 -5.44 -2.12 2.21
C PHE A 32 -5.63 -0.61 2.29
N VAL A 33 -5.86 -0.13 3.51
CA VAL A 33 -5.98 1.30 3.82
C VAL A 33 -4.91 1.73 4.81
N PRO A 34 -4.44 2.98 4.79
CA PRO A 34 -3.54 3.52 5.80
C PRO A 34 -4.10 3.33 7.21
N SER A 35 -3.26 2.86 8.13
CA SER A 35 -3.67 2.52 9.50
C SER A 35 -2.81 3.14 10.60
N GLY A 36 -1.72 3.82 10.23
CA GLY A 36 -0.78 4.42 11.17
C GLY A 36 0.60 4.59 10.56
N SER A 37 1.64 4.56 11.41
CA SER A 37 3.04 4.66 11.01
C SER A 37 3.94 3.76 11.86
N ASN A 38 5.04 3.29 11.28
CA ASN A 38 6.11 2.54 11.95
C ASN A 38 7.48 2.95 11.39
N HIS A 39 8.46 3.20 12.26
CA HIS A 39 9.84 3.62 11.88
C HIS A 39 9.89 4.69 10.77
N GLY A 40 9.11 5.76 10.95
CA GLY A 40 9.06 6.90 10.03
C GLY A 40 8.31 6.66 8.72
N ARG A 41 7.63 5.52 8.55
CA ARG A 41 6.89 5.15 7.33
C ARG A 41 5.44 4.78 7.62
N PRO A 42 4.52 4.93 6.66
CA PRO A 42 3.13 4.54 6.84
C PRO A 42 2.97 3.02 7.01
N THR A 43 1.97 2.62 7.79
CA THR A 43 1.47 1.24 7.84
C THR A 43 0.12 1.16 7.14
N TYR A 44 -0.16 -0.01 6.58
CA TYR A 44 -1.41 -0.29 5.90
C TYR A 44 -2.06 -1.53 6.51
N ARG A 45 -3.37 -1.51 6.69
CA ARG A 45 -4.15 -2.66 7.16
C ARG A 45 -5.12 -3.09 6.07
N LYS A 46 -5.18 -4.39 5.81
CA LYS A 46 -6.13 -4.97 4.88
C LYS A 46 -7.56 -4.68 5.33
N THR A 47 -8.41 -4.36 4.38
CA THR A 47 -9.82 -4.01 4.62
C THR A 47 -10.64 -5.18 5.15
N LYS A 48 -10.18 -6.41 4.94
CA LYS A 48 -10.82 -7.64 5.40
C LYS A 48 -9.81 -8.51 6.13
N GLN A 49 -10.21 -9.02 7.30
CA GLN A 49 -9.46 -10.04 8.00
C GLN A 49 -9.49 -11.37 7.26
N VAL A 50 -8.46 -12.18 7.48
CA VAL A 50 -8.36 -13.56 6.97
C VAL A 50 -8.25 -14.48 8.18
N ASN A 51 -9.23 -15.37 8.36
CA ASN A 51 -9.31 -16.26 9.54
C ASN A 51 -9.25 -15.51 10.88
N GLY A 52 -9.88 -14.33 10.96
CA GLY A 52 -9.88 -13.50 12.18
C GLY A 52 -8.57 -12.75 12.44
N LEU A 53 -7.58 -12.84 11.55
CA LEU A 53 -6.33 -12.09 11.62
C LEU A 53 -6.39 -10.85 10.73
N ASP A 54 -5.90 -9.74 11.27
CA ASP A 54 -5.54 -8.59 10.44
C ASP A 54 -4.39 -8.96 9.49
N VAL A 55 -4.21 -8.18 8.43
CA VAL A 55 -3.06 -8.28 7.55
C VAL A 55 -2.47 -6.89 7.41
N MET A 56 -1.24 -6.73 7.87
CA MET A 56 -0.53 -5.47 7.96
C MET A 56 0.60 -5.42 6.94
N VAL A 57 0.79 -4.26 6.32
CA VAL A 57 2.01 -3.90 5.58
C VAL A 57 2.73 -2.82 6.38
N TYR A 58 4.00 -3.05 6.71
CA TYR A 58 4.77 -2.13 7.54
C TYR A 58 6.26 -2.20 7.21
N PHE A 59 6.98 -1.15 7.57
CA PHE A 59 8.44 -1.11 7.47
C PHE A 59 9.10 -1.44 8.81
N TRP A 60 10.28 -2.07 8.77
CA TRP A 60 11.17 -2.28 9.91
C TRP A 60 12.55 -1.70 9.61
N ASP A 61 13.12 -0.94 10.55
CA ASP A 61 14.46 -0.38 10.41
C ASP A 61 15.55 -1.44 10.67
N ASP A 62 16.80 -1.03 10.67
CA ASP A 62 17.95 -1.92 10.82
C ASP A 62 18.37 -2.17 12.27
N ARG A 63 17.50 -1.85 13.24
CA ARG A 63 17.80 -2.00 14.68
C ARG A 63 18.13 -3.43 15.10
N ASP A 64 17.56 -4.41 14.42
CA ASP A 64 17.82 -5.85 14.65
C ASP A 64 18.83 -6.43 13.63
N GLY A 65 19.36 -5.58 12.75
CA GLY A 65 20.30 -5.93 11.70
C GLY A 65 19.73 -5.69 10.29
N VAL A 66 20.61 -5.33 9.37
CA VAL A 66 20.27 -4.96 7.98
C VAL A 66 19.47 -6.03 7.23
N LYS A 67 19.65 -7.30 7.58
CA LYS A 67 18.92 -8.43 6.99
C LYS A 67 17.44 -8.50 7.36
N PHE A 68 17.05 -7.81 8.43
CA PHE A 68 15.66 -7.70 8.88
C PHE A 68 15.05 -6.32 8.56
N SER A 69 15.83 -5.42 7.98
CA SER A 69 15.32 -4.12 7.56
C SER A 69 14.62 -4.25 6.22
N GLY A 70 13.47 -3.60 6.09
CA GLY A 70 12.67 -3.64 4.86
C GLY A 70 11.18 -3.58 5.12
N TRP A 71 10.41 -4.01 4.13
CA TRP A 71 8.95 -4.04 4.17
C TRP A 71 8.43 -5.45 4.40
N TRP A 72 7.38 -5.56 5.20
CA TRP A 72 6.86 -6.83 5.71
C TRP A 72 5.35 -6.92 5.57
N PHE A 73 4.87 -8.13 5.28
CA PHE A 73 3.48 -8.53 5.51
C PHE A 73 3.39 -9.45 6.73
N GLY A 74 2.51 -9.12 7.68
CA GLY A 74 2.26 -9.95 8.87
C GLY A 74 0.95 -9.60 9.56
N PRO A 75 0.51 -10.36 10.58
CA PRO A 75 -0.76 -10.10 11.25
C PRO A 75 -0.71 -8.89 12.19
N LYS A 76 0.49 -8.46 12.57
CA LYS A 76 0.75 -7.34 13.46
C LYS A 76 2.09 -6.69 13.10
N VAL A 77 2.18 -5.38 13.27
CA VAL A 77 3.44 -4.63 13.15
C VAL A 77 4.44 -5.14 14.19
N GLY A 78 5.63 -5.55 13.74
CA GLY A 78 6.69 -6.09 14.61
C GLY A 78 6.37 -7.45 15.25
N GLY A 79 5.39 -8.19 14.73
CA GLY A 79 5.10 -9.55 15.19
C GLY A 79 6.03 -10.59 14.56
N GLU A 80 6.09 -11.79 15.14
CA GLU A 80 6.98 -12.87 14.69
C GLU A 80 6.45 -13.63 13.47
N GLN A 81 5.14 -13.61 13.22
CA GLN A 81 4.57 -14.27 12.05
C GLN A 81 4.68 -13.34 10.83
N ILE A 82 5.34 -13.84 9.78
CA ILE A 82 5.59 -13.10 8.55
C ILE A 82 5.16 -13.92 7.33
N TRP A 83 4.53 -13.27 6.36
CA TRP A 83 4.07 -13.88 5.12
C TRP A 83 4.89 -13.49 3.89
N ALA A 84 5.34 -12.24 3.81
CA ALA A 84 6.14 -11.75 2.69
C ALA A 84 7.11 -10.66 3.14
N TYR A 85 8.24 -10.55 2.43
CA TYR A 85 9.32 -9.62 2.75
C TYR A 85 9.86 -8.92 1.50
N HIS A 86 10.30 -7.68 1.65
CA HIS A 86 11.11 -6.99 0.64
C HIS A 86 12.25 -6.18 1.31
N PRO A 87 13.52 -6.34 0.88
CA PRO A 87 14.69 -5.69 1.49
C PRO A 87 14.89 -4.20 1.13
N GLU A 88 13.85 -3.52 0.65
CA GLU A 88 13.96 -2.11 0.25
C GLU A 88 13.94 -1.24 1.50
N ARG A 89 14.93 -0.36 1.62
CA ARG A 89 15.15 0.44 2.84
C ARG A 89 15.02 1.93 2.59
N GLU A 90 15.11 2.40 1.36
CA GLU A 90 15.15 3.84 1.08
C GLU A 90 13.76 4.38 0.79
N LYS A 91 12.89 3.57 0.20
CA LYS A 91 11.53 4.00 -0.17
C LYS A 91 10.68 4.29 1.07
N LEU A 92 9.89 5.36 0.97
CA LEU A 92 8.88 5.75 1.98
C LEU A 92 7.58 4.95 1.87
N THR A 93 7.36 4.26 0.75
CA THR A 93 6.18 3.44 0.48
C THR A 93 6.58 2.00 0.13
N PRO A 94 5.68 1.02 0.32
CA PRO A 94 5.93 -0.36 -0.05
C PRO A 94 6.35 -0.50 -1.52
N PRO A 95 7.37 -1.33 -1.84
CA PRO A 95 7.80 -1.57 -3.21
C PRO A 95 6.72 -2.24 -4.05
N ALA A 96 6.65 -1.86 -5.34
CA ALA A 96 5.62 -2.39 -6.23
C ALA A 96 5.80 -3.87 -6.60
N LYS A 97 7.04 -4.37 -6.61
CA LYS A 97 7.44 -5.72 -7.04
C LYS A 97 8.67 -6.17 -6.27
N GLY A 98 9.09 -7.43 -6.42
CA GLY A 98 10.33 -7.95 -5.83
C GLY A 98 10.15 -8.59 -4.45
N TRP A 99 8.91 -8.97 -4.12
CA TRP A 99 8.57 -9.54 -2.82
C TRP A 99 8.96 -11.02 -2.74
N GLN A 100 9.61 -11.41 -1.65
CA GLN A 100 9.85 -12.80 -1.29
C GLN A 100 8.59 -13.38 -0.68
N VAL A 101 8.12 -14.50 -1.24
CA VAL A 101 6.90 -15.19 -0.77
C VAL A 101 7.11 -16.71 -0.76
N PRO A 102 7.10 -17.38 0.41
CA PRO A 102 7.06 -16.82 1.76
C PRO A 102 8.24 -15.90 2.05
N TYR A 103 8.27 -15.24 3.20
CA TYR A 103 9.24 -14.18 3.51
C TYR A 103 10.73 -14.56 3.36
N ASP A 104 11.05 -15.84 3.48
CA ASP A 104 12.38 -16.45 3.33
C ASP A 104 12.53 -17.27 2.02
N GLY A 105 11.51 -17.22 1.16
CA GLY A 105 11.43 -17.91 -0.10
C GLY A 105 11.99 -17.10 -1.28
N PRO A 106 11.80 -17.62 -2.52
CA PRO A 106 12.18 -16.89 -3.72
C PRO A 106 11.31 -15.64 -3.92
N VAL A 107 11.82 -14.73 -4.76
CA VAL A 107 11.03 -13.60 -5.24
C VAL A 107 9.87 -14.11 -6.10
N ASP A 108 8.66 -13.70 -5.75
CA ASP A 108 7.45 -13.90 -6.55
C ASP A 108 7.32 -12.77 -7.58
N HIS A 109 7.52 -13.11 -8.86
CA HIS A 109 7.48 -12.14 -9.95
C HIS A 109 6.06 -11.67 -10.32
N GLY A 110 5.03 -12.40 -9.90
CA GLY A 110 3.64 -12.00 -10.08
C GLY A 110 3.15 -11.06 -8.99
N PHE A 111 3.74 -11.12 -7.79
CA PHE A 111 3.37 -10.30 -6.65
C PHE A 111 3.53 -8.80 -6.93
N THR A 112 2.40 -8.10 -6.95
CA THR A 112 2.34 -6.68 -7.29
C THR A 112 1.62 -5.89 -6.20
N VAL A 113 2.20 -4.76 -5.81
CA VAL A 113 1.64 -3.76 -4.89
C VAL A 113 1.45 -2.45 -5.65
N ALA A 114 0.25 -1.88 -5.59
CA ALA A 114 -0.07 -0.64 -6.28
C ALA A 114 -0.83 0.33 -5.36
N MET A 115 -0.36 1.58 -5.29
CA MET A 115 -1.08 2.67 -4.62
C MET A 115 -2.09 3.28 -5.60
N ARG A 116 -3.36 3.32 -5.19
CA ARG A 116 -4.43 4.07 -5.85
C ARG A 116 -4.83 5.23 -4.97
N SER A 117 -4.48 6.44 -5.39
CA SER A 117 -5.00 7.64 -4.74
C SER A 117 -6.44 7.87 -5.15
N GLY A 118 -7.34 7.99 -4.17
CA GLY A 118 -8.67 8.51 -4.38
C GLY A 118 -8.57 9.93 -4.90
N GLY A 119 -8.64 10.09 -6.21
CA GLY A 119 -8.62 11.41 -6.84
C GLY A 119 -9.77 12.23 -6.28
N SER A 120 -9.45 13.42 -5.77
CA SER A 120 -10.37 14.54 -5.73
C SER A 120 -10.77 14.87 -7.19
N GLY A 121 -11.74 14.10 -7.71
CA GLY A 121 -12.43 14.44 -8.94
C GLY A 121 -13.12 15.78 -8.72
N SER A 122 -12.52 16.83 -9.25
CA SER A 122 -13.20 18.12 -9.40
C SER A 122 -14.38 17.89 -10.35
N PRO A 123 -15.64 18.22 -10.00
CA PRO A 123 -16.64 18.39 -11.03
C PRO A 123 -16.33 19.71 -11.74
N GLN A 124 -15.61 19.62 -12.86
CA GLN A 124 -15.75 20.64 -13.91
C GLN A 124 -17.17 20.53 -14.46
N GLY A 125 -17.90 21.65 -14.47
CA GLY A 125 -19.08 21.84 -15.30
C GLY A 125 -20.40 21.94 -14.55
N PHE A 126 -20.74 23.15 -14.10
CA PHE A 126 -22.14 23.57 -14.00
C PHE A 126 -22.30 24.97 -14.57
N GLY A 127 -23.19 25.09 -15.55
CA GLY A 127 -23.97 26.31 -15.77
C GLY A 127 -23.36 27.32 -16.73
N GLY A 128 -23.60 27.13 -18.02
CA GLY A 128 -23.57 28.23 -18.97
C GLY A 128 -24.70 29.24 -18.69
N LEU A 129 -24.49 30.46 -19.18
CA LEU A 129 -25.55 31.36 -19.61
C LEU A 129 -25.05 32.13 -20.84
N PRO A 130 -25.64 31.93 -22.02
CA PRO A 130 -25.41 32.82 -23.14
C PRO A 130 -26.36 34.03 -23.01
N SER A 131 -25.82 35.20 -22.70
CA SER A 131 -26.59 36.45 -22.84
C SER A 131 -26.45 36.94 -24.28
N GLY A 132 -27.35 36.47 -25.14
CA GLY A 132 -27.60 37.06 -26.44
C GLY A 132 -28.47 38.31 -26.34
N GLY A 133 -28.02 39.39 -26.98
CA GLY A 133 -28.83 40.24 -27.86
C GLY A 133 -29.80 41.25 -27.24
N GLY A 134 -29.59 42.53 -27.55
CA GLY A 134 -30.61 43.57 -27.39
C GLY A 134 -30.16 44.94 -27.91
N ARG A 135 -30.40 45.18 -29.21
CA ARG A 135 -30.24 46.47 -29.89
C ARG A 135 -31.07 47.57 -29.22
N ARG A 136 -30.53 48.79 -29.09
CA ARG A 136 -30.98 50.01 -29.81
C ARG A 136 -29.89 51.07 -29.71
#